data_AF-A0AAE2MKV5-F1
#
_entry.id   AF-A0AAE2MKV5-F1
#
_cell.length_a   1.000
_cell.length_b   1.000
_cell.length_c   1.000
_cell.angle_alpha   90.00
_cell.angle_beta   90.00
_cell.angle_gamma   90.00
#
_symmetry.space_group_name_H-M   'P 1'
#
loop_
_entity.id
_entity.type
_entity.pdbx_description
1 polymer ?
#
loop_
_entity_poly.entity_id
_entity_poly.type
_entity_poly.pdbx_seq_one_letter_code
_entity_poly.pdbx_strand_id
1 'polypeptide(L)'
;MNALASVAFGIVSSVGACIAAASVASHVVADPKSHAFHDLAEPDLWTTNPVKVDHQRQGYERIAPLYSSYVTEAPAITTASMTAGAKPAYTGPSTARQTPQPKFSTEHLAWCAQRYRSFDPAANSYRSFSGEIRTCSSPYQQTVAEADGSVGVKVNAQAATWCAARYRSYRPEDNSYQPRDGPRRTCEAPVIIATNN
;
A
#
# COMPACT_ATOMS: atom_id res chain seq x y z
N MET A 1 55.03 -50.24 42.94
CA MET A 1 53.73 -50.71 42.38
C MET A 1 52.50 -50.02 42.99
N ASN A 2 52.65 -49.02 43.89
CA ASN A 2 51.51 -48.52 44.70
C ASN A 2 50.92 -47.20 44.20
N ALA A 3 51.63 -46.43 43.36
CA ALA A 3 51.17 -45.13 42.88
C ALA A 3 50.08 -45.24 41.80
N LEU A 4 50.25 -46.15 40.83
CA LEU A 4 49.27 -46.37 39.77
C LEU A 4 47.93 -46.91 40.30
N ALA A 5 47.97 -47.77 41.32
CA ALA A 5 46.78 -48.29 41.97
C ALA A 5 45.99 -47.20 42.71
N SER A 6 46.68 -46.27 43.38
CA SER A 6 46.05 -45.15 44.08
C SER A 6 45.37 -44.16 43.12
N VAL A 7 46.04 -43.85 42.00
CA VAL A 7 45.47 -42.97 40.95
C VAL A 7 44.25 -43.62 40.31
N ALA A 8 44.31 -44.91 39.98
CA ALA A 8 43.17 -45.63 39.41
C ALA A 8 41.97 -45.66 40.38
N PHE A 9 42.22 -45.90 41.67
CA PHE A 9 41.17 -45.89 42.70
C PHE A 9 40.54 -44.51 42.89
N GLY A 10 41.34 -43.44 42.82
CA GLY A 10 40.85 -42.06 42.89
C GLY A 10 39.96 -41.69 41.72
N ILE A 11 40.32 -42.09 40.50
CA ILE A 11 39.51 -41.85 39.29
C ILE A 11 38.19 -42.62 39.37
N VAL A 12 38.22 -43.89 39.75
CA VAL A 12 37.00 -44.71 39.85
C VAL A 12 36.07 -44.15 40.93
N SER A 13 36.60 -43.71 42.07
CA SER A 13 35.80 -43.09 43.13
C SER A 13 35.19 -41.77 42.69
N SER A 14 35.93 -40.91 41.99
CA SER A 14 35.39 -39.61 41.54
C SER A 14 34.29 -39.79 40.50
N VAL A 15 34.50 -40.69 39.53
CA VAL A 15 33.49 -41.01 38.50
C VAL A 15 32.26 -41.62 39.15
N GLY A 16 32.43 -42.56 40.10
CA GLY A 16 31.32 -43.15 40.85
C GLY A 16 30.51 -42.12 41.64
N ALA A 17 31.19 -41.19 42.32
CA ALA A 17 30.54 -40.10 43.06
C ALA A 17 29.76 -39.16 42.13
N CYS A 18 30.34 -38.79 40.98
CA CYS A 18 29.67 -37.94 39.99
C CYS A 18 28.40 -38.60 39.41
N ILE A 19 28.46 -39.89 39.09
CA ILE A 19 27.30 -40.64 38.57
C ILE A 19 26.21 -40.75 39.62
N ALA A 20 26.57 -41.05 40.88
CA ALA A 20 25.61 -41.12 41.97
C ALA A 20 24.91 -39.76 42.22
N ALA A 21 25.67 -38.67 42.23
CA ALA A 21 25.12 -37.32 42.40
C ALA A 21 24.16 -36.94 41.26
N ALA A 22 24.54 -37.23 40.01
CA ALA A 22 23.69 -36.96 38.85
C ALA A 22 22.38 -37.77 38.88
N SER A 23 22.44 -39.05 39.31
CA SER A 23 21.26 -39.89 39.44
C SER A 23 20.28 -39.38 40.49
N VAL A 24 20.77 -38.95 41.65
CA VAL A 24 19.92 -38.35 42.70
C VAL A 24 19.33 -37.03 42.22
N ALA A 25 20.11 -36.19 41.55
CA ALA A 25 19.61 -34.92 41.01
C ALA A 25 18.46 -35.14 40.01
N SER A 26 18.56 -36.13 39.12
CA SER A 26 17.49 -36.47 38.17
C SER A 26 16.21 -36.97 38.84
N HIS A 27 16.31 -37.63 40.00
CA HIS A 27 15.11 -38.05 40.76
C HIS A 27 14.46 -36.91 41.55
N VAL A 28 15.21 -35.84 41.88
CA VAL A 28 14.71 -34.69 42.66
C VAL A 28 14.20 -33.57 41.76
N VAL A 29 14.68 -33.49 40.52
CA VAL A 29 14.14 -32.56 39.52
C VAL A 29 12.69 -32.94 39.22
N ALA A 30 11.78 -32.07 39.63
CA ALA A 30 10.37 -32.19 39.32
C ALA A 30 10.19 -32.18 37.80
N ASP A 31 9.46 -33.16 37.27
CA ASP A 31 9.05 -33.14 35.87
C ASP A 31 8.32 -31.81 35.60
N PRO A 32 8.81 -30.96 34.68
CA PRO A 32 8.05 -29.80 34.29
C PRO A 32 6.73 -30.32 33.73
N LYS A 33 5.62 -29.97 34.38
CA LYS A 33 4.27 -30.29 33.90
C LYS A 33 4.22 -29.91 32.42
N SER A 34 4.03 -30.90 31.55
CA SER A 34 3.78 -30.64 30.14
C SER A 34 2.58 -29.71 30.06
N HIS A 35 2.77 -28.54 29.47
CA HIS A 35 1.67 -27.62 29.24
C HIS A 35 0.86 -28.21 28.10
N ALA A 36 -0.21 -28.92 28.44
CA ALA A 36 -1.18 -29.37 27.46
C ALA A 36 -1.94 -28.13 26.98
N PHE A 37 -1.60 -27.65 25.79
CA PHE A 37 -2.40 -26.64 25.11
C PHE A 37 -3.75 -27.26 24.77
N HIS A 38 -4.81 -26.72 25.36
CA HIS A 38 -6.16 -27.27 25.29
C HIS A 38 -6.80 -27.22 23.89
N ASP A 39 -6.17 -26.56 22.91
CA ASP A 39 -6.73 -26.29 21.57
C ASP A 39 -5.84 -26.70 20.38
N LEU A 40 -4.83 -27.55 20.57
CA LEU A 40 -4.05 -28.06 19.41
C LEU A 40 -4.84 -29.03 18.52
N ALA A 41 -5.99 -29.52 19.00
CA ALA A 41 -6.88 -30.41 18.27
C ALA A 41 -8.09 -29.68 17.65
N GLU A 42 -8.17 -28.35 17.80
CA GLU A 42 -9.17 -27.55 17.11
C GLU A 42 -8.87 -27.59 15.60
N PRO A 43 -9.88 -27.75 14.72
CA PRO A 43 -9.65 -27.86 13.29
C PRO A 43 -8.97 -26.59 12.78
N ASP A 44 -7.68 -26.72 12.44
CA ASP A 44 -6.88 -25.76 11.67
C ASP A 44 -7.14 -24.29 12.08
N LEU A 45 -6.49 -23.82 13.16
CA LEU A 45 -6.34 -22.38 13.43
C LEU A 45 -5.79 -21.62 12.20
N TRP A 46 -5.18 -22.34 11.27
CA TRP A 46 -4.75 -21.90 9.97
C TRP A 46 -5.17 -22.97 8.96
N THR A 47 -6.03 -22.65 8.01
CA THR A 47 -6.47 -23.62 6.99
C THR A 47 -5.30 -23.98 6.07
N THR A 48 -4.83 -25.23 6.11
CA THR A 48 -3.75 -25.71 5.24
C THR A 48 -4.18 -25.76 3.77
N ASN A 49 -5.50 -25.80 3.51
CA ASN A 49 -6.10 -25.75 2.18
C ASN A 49 -6.93 -24.46 2.01
N PRO A 50 -6.94 -23.84 0.82
CA PRO A 50 -7.75 -22.66 0.56
C PRO A 50 -9.24 -23.01 0.62
N VAL A 51 -9.96 -22.46 1.59
CA VAL A 51 -11.43 -22.58 1.71
C VAL A 51 -12.08 -21.30 1.19
N LYS A 52 -13.03 -21.43 0.26
CA LYS A 52 -13.80 -20.28 -0.23
C LYS A 52 -14.80 -19.84 0.83
N VAL A 53 -14.62 -18.61 1.31
CA VAL A 53 -15.53 -17.98 2.27
C VAL A 53 -16.80 -17.50 1.55
N ASP A 54 -17.97 -17.95 2.01
CA ASP A 54 -19.26 -17.48 1.49
C ASP A 54 -19.72 -16.24 2.24
N HIS A 55 -19.60 -15.08 1.62
CA HIS A 55 -19.91 -13.78 2.23
C HIS A 55 -21.41 -13.62 2.56
N GLN A 56 -22.30 -14.33 1.85
CA GLN A 56 -23.75 -14.22 2.06
C GLN A 56 -24.22 -14.93 3.33
N ARG A 57 -23.43 -15.87 3.84
CA ARG A 57 -23.66 -16.56 5.11
C ARG A 57 -23.03 -15.85 6.30
N GLN A 58 -22.27 -14.79 6.07
CA GLN A 58 -21.58 -14.08 7.14
C GLN A 58 -22.49 -12.99 7.71
N GLY A 59 -23.22 -13.36 8.76
CA GLY A 59 -23.97 -12.43 9.60
C GLY A 59 -23.04 -11.61 10.49
N TYR A 60 -22.14 -10.83 9.90
CA TYR A 60 -21.23 -9.98 10.64
C TYR A 60 -22.00 -8.92 11.42
N GLU A 61 -22.06 -9.08 12.74
CA GLU A 61 -22.51 -8.03 13.64
C GLU A 61 -21.31 -7.13 14.00
N ARG A 62 -21.48 -5.82 13.84
CA ARG A 62 -20.49 -4.85 14.30
C ARG A 62 -20.59 -4.72 15.81
N ILE A 63 -19.73 -5.42 16.53
CA ILE A 63 -19.61 -5.28 17.98
C ILE A 63 -18.99 -3.91 18.30
N ALA A 64 -19.45 -3.29 19.38
CA ALA A 64 -18.86 -2.05 19.87
C ALA A 64 -17.36 -2.24 20.20
N PRO A 65 -16.51 -1.23 19.95
CA PRO A 65 -15.10 -1.33 20.29
C PRO A 65 -14.94 -1.54 21.80
N LEU A 66 -14.24 -2.61 22.17
CA LEU A 66 -13.75 -2.79 23.53
C LEU A 66 -12.43 -2.02 23.67
N TYR A 67 -12.42 -1.02 24.54
CA TYR A 67 -11.21 -0.23 24.80
C TYR A 67 -10.27 -1.01 25.74
N SER A 68 -8.96 -0.95 25.49
CA SER A 68 -7.97 -1.52 26.41
C SER A 68 -7.85 -0.65 27.67
N SER A 69 -7.28 -1.21 28.74
CA SER A 69 -7.09 -0.52 30.02
C SER A 69 -6.19 0.73 29.95
N TYR A 70 -5.52 0.94 28.82
CA TYR A 70 -4.63 2.09 28.59
C TYR A 70 -5.33 3.25 27.89
N VAL A 71 -6.58 3.09 27.46
CA VAL A 71 -7.33 4.16 26.80
C VAL A 71 -7.84 5.14 27.85
N THR A 72 -7.21 6.31 27.91
CA THR A 72 -7.59 7.39 28.83
C THR A 72 -8.74 8.23 28.30
N GLU A 73 -8.95 8.27 26.98
CA GLU A 73 -10.07 8.98 26.34
C GLU A 73 -10.61 8.17 25.15
N ALA A 74 -11.84 7.68 25.28
CA ALA A 74 -12.56 7.03 24.20
C ALA A 74 -13.23 8.12 23.30
N PRO A 75 -13.03 8.12 21.98
CA PRO A 75 -13.75 9.03 21.10
C PRO A 75 -15.24 8.68 21.13
N ALA A 76 -16.09 9.68 21.38
CA ALA A 76 -17.53 9.52 21.30
C ALA A 76 -17.94 9.22 19.85
N ILE A 77 -18.18 7.95 19.52
CA ILE A 77 -18.77 7.58 18.25
C ILE A 77 -20.26 7.86 18.36
N THR A 78 -20.70 9.00 17.83
CA THR A 78 -22.13 9.27 17.58
C THR A 78 -22.61 8.26 16.55
N THR A 79 -23.20 7.17 17.02
CA THR A 79 -23.95 6.24 16.19
C THR A 79 -25.18 6.98 15.66
N ALA A 80 -25.02 7.62 14.49
CA ALA A 80 -26.16 8.02 13.70
C ALA A 80 -26.88 6.74 13.28
N SER A 81 -27.94 6.39 14.02
CA SER A 81 -28.93 5.40 13.63
C SER A 81 -29.51 5.85 12.28
N MET A 82 -28.92 5.36 11.18
CA MET A 82 -29.54 5.50 9.87
C MET A 82 -30.72 4.53 9.82
N THR A 83 -31.83 4.95 10.40
CA THR A 83 -33.14 4.45 9.97
C THR A 83 -33.27 4.77 8.49
N ALA A 84 -33.43 3.70 7.70
CA ALA A 84 -33.78 3.79 6.30
C ALA A 84 -34.98 4.72 6.11
N GLY A 85 -34.84 5.71 5.22
CA GLY A 85 -35.97 6.54 4.77
C GLY A 85 -36.10 7.92 5.40
N ALA A 86 -35.05 8.75 5.35
CA ALA A 86 -35.24 10.20 5.42
C ALA A 86 -34.14 10.91 4.61
N LYS A 87 -34.53 11.40 3.43
CA LYS A 87 -33.73 12.32 2.61
C LYS A 87 -33.48 13.59 3.44
N PRO A 88 -32.24 14.00 3.75
CA PRO A 88 -32.03 15.23 4.50
C PRO A 88 -32.44 16.42 3.64
N ALA A 89 -33.49 17.13 4.07
CA ALA A 89 -33.82 18.45 3.56
C ALA A 89 -32.72 19.41 4.02
N TYR A 90 -31.75 19.66 3.13
CA TYR A 90 -30.74 20.67 3.30
C TYR A 90 -31.39 22.05 3.08
N THR A 91 -31.89 22.70 4.14
CA THR A 91 -32.18 24.14 4.13
C THR A 91 -30.89 24.91 4.37
N GLY A 92 -29.99 24.82 3.39
CA GLY A 92 -28.98 25.83 3.12
C GLY A 92 -29.28 26.41 1.73
N PRO A 93 -28.98 27.67 1.43
CA PRO A 93 -29.20 28.22 0.10
C PRO A 93 -28.41 27.37 -0.91
N SER A 94 -29.15 26.53 -1.62
CA SER A 94 -28.64 25.62 -2.63
C SER A 94 -28.28 26.43 -3.87
N THR A 95 -27.18 27.17 -3.81
CA THR A 95 -26.44 27.50 -5.02
C THR A 95 -25.78 26.20 -5.44
N ALA A 96 -26.52 25.41 -6.23
CA ALA A 96 -25.97 24.31 -6.99
C ALA A 96 -24.93 24.90 -7.95
N ARG A 97 -23.70 25.12 -7.46
CA ARG A 97 -22.54 25.17 -8.33
C ARG A 97 -22.37 23.74 -8.82
N GLN A 98 -22.94 23.48 -9.98
CA GLN A 98 -22.48 22.43 -10.86
C GLN A 98 -21.00 22.73 -11.11
N THR A 99 -20.12 22.22 -10.26
CA THR A 99 -18.70 22.14 -10.59
C THR A 99 -18.65 21.32 -11.87
N PRO A 100 -18.02 21.81 -12.95
CA PRO A 100 -17.83 21.01 -14.15
C PRO A 100 -17.14 19.72 -13.73
N GLN A 101 -17.86 18.60 -13.76
CA GLN A 101 -17.26 17.29 -13.57
C GLN A 101 -16.15 17.17 -14.63
N PRO A 102 -14.87 17.02 -14.25
CA PRO A 102 -13.83 16.78 -15.22
C PRO A 102 -14.17 15.47 -15.94
N LYS A 103 -14.61 15.60 -17.20
CA LYS A 103 -14.94 14.46 -18.05
C LYS A 103 -13.62 13.79 -18.44
N PHE A 104 -13.12 12.88 -17.61
CA PHE A 104 -11.95 12.08 -17.94
C PHE A 104 -12.28 11.12 -19.08
N SER A 105 -11.29 10.79 -19.91
CA SER A 105 -11.46 9.81 -20.98
C SER A 105 -11.85 8.46 -20.39
N THR A 106 -12.75 7.73 -21.08
CA THR A 106 -13.12 6.37 -20.67
C THR A 106 -11.89 5.46 -20.61
N GLU A 107 -10.90 5.68 -21.47
CA GLU A 107 -9.63 4.96 -21.49
C GLU A 107 -8.77 5.25 -20.26
N HIS A 108 -8.72 6.50 -19.80
CA HIS A 108 -8.02 6.88 -18.57
C HIS A 108 -8.64 6.19 -17.36
N LEU A 109 -9.97 6.22 -17.26
CA LEU A 109 -10.69 5.59 -16.15
C LEU A 109 -10.50 4.07 -16.14
N ALA A 110 -10.58 3.42 -17.31
CA ALA A 110 -10.38 1.98 -17.44
C ALA A 110 -8.97 1.56 -17.04
N TRP A 111 -7.95 2.30 -17.48
CA TRP A 111 -6.55 2.04 -17.11
C TRP A 111 -6.32 2.20 -15.60
N CYS A 112 -6.83 3.29 -15.00
CA CYS A 112 -6.69 3.55 -13.57
C CYS A 112 -7.40 2.48 -12.72
N ALA A 113 -8.60 2.07 -13.12
CA ALA A 113 -9.35 1.01 -12.44
C ALA A 113 -8.67 -0.37 -12.52
N GLN A 114 -7.99 -0.66 -13.64
CA GLN A 114 -7.21 -1.89 -13.78
C GLN A 114 -5.92 -1.86 -12.96
N ARG A 115 -5.25 -0.70 -12.89
CA ARG A 115 -3.95 -0.53 -12.23
C ARG A 115 -4.03 -0.42 -10.71
N TYR A 116 -5.08 0.19 -10.19
CA TYR A 116 -5.27 0.48 -8.76
C TYR A 116 -6.61 -0.08 -8.27
N ARG A 117 -6.58 -1.01 -7.31
CA ARG A 117 -7.80 -1.65 -6.77
C ARG A 117 -8.71 -0.71 -5.98
N SER A 118 -8.16 0.38 -5.42
CA SER A 118 -8.87 1.37 -4.61
C SER A 118 -9.22 2.64 -5.40
N PHE A 119 -9.28 2.55 -6.72
CA PHE A 119 -9.55 3.70 -7.58
C PHE A 119 -11.01 4.14 -7.51
N ASP A 120 -11.23 5.42 -7.26
CA ASP A 120 -12.52 6.10 -7.35
C ASP A 120 -12.60 6.90 -8.67
N PRO A 121 -13.50 6.55 -9.59
CA PRO A 121 -13.65 7.22 -10.87
C PRO A 121 -14.25 8.63 -10.77
N ALA A 122 -15.00 8.95 -9.70
CA ALA A 122 -15.63 10.26 -9.55
C ALA A 122 -14.62 11.34 -9.15
N ALA A 123 -13.62 10.98 -8.34
CA ALA A 123 -12.60 11.89 -7.84
C ALA A 123 -11.24 11.74 -8.56
N ASN A 124 -11.12 10.79 -9.49
CA ASN A 124 -9.85 10.40 -10.11
C ASN A 124 -8.74 10.14 -9.07
N SER A 125 -9.05 9.37 -8.03
CA SER A 125 -8.16 9.19 -6.88
C SER A 125 -8.02 7.73 -6.49
N TYR A 126 -6.89 7.37 -5.87
CA TYR A 126 -6.64 6.03 -5.35
C TYR A 126 -5.86 6.09 -4.03
N ARG A 127 -5.95 5.04 -3.20
CA ARG A 127 -5.09 4.90 -2.00
C ARG A 127 -3.75 4.29 -2.36
N SER A 128 -2.66 4.99 -2.02
CA SER A 128 -1.30 4.47 -2.10
C SER A 128 -1.04 3.40 -1.02
N PHE A 129 0.08 2.70 -1.14
CA PHE A 129 0.53 1.74 -0.13
C PHE A 129 0.84 2.41 1.23
N SER A 130 1.23 3.69 1.22
CA SER A 130 1.42 4.50 2.43
C SER A 130 0.11 4.98 3.07
N GLY A 131 -1.05 4.66 2.47
CA GLY A 131 -2.38 5.05 2.96
C GLY A 131 -2.85 6.44 2.51
N GLU A 132 -2.00 7.21 1.83
CA GLU A 132 -2.31 8.52 1.27
C GLU A 132 -3.24 8.42 0.05
N ILE A 133 -4.15 9.39 -0.13
CA ILE A 133 -4.97 9.48 -1.35
C ILE A 133 -4.20 10.27 -2.41
N ARG A 134 -3.98 9.66 -3.57
CA ARG A 134 -3.26 10.27 -4.70
C ARG A 134 -4.15 10.30 -5.93
N THR A 135 -3.98 11.31 -6.78
CA THR A 135 -4.67 11.40 -8.07
C THR A 135 -4.05 10.41 -9.06
N CYS A 136 -4.87 9.72 -9.85
CA CYS A 136 -4.37 8.84 -10.90
C CYS A 136 -3.89 9.66 -12.11
N SER A 137 -2.71 9.32 -12.62
CA SER A 137 -2.15 9.87 -13.84
C SER A 137 -1.95 8.73 -14.83
N SER A 138 -2.68 8.74 -15.95
CA SER A 138 -2.55 7.73 -17.00
C SER A 138 -2.02 8.35 -18.30
N PRO A 139 -1.37 7.55 -19.17
CA PRO A 139 -0.92 8.03 -20.49
C PRO A 139 -2.05 8.55 -21.37
N TYR A 140 -3.28 8.06 -21.16
CA TYR A 140 -4.48 8.36 -21.93
C TYR A 140 -5.23 9.61 -21.44
N GLN A 141 -4.67 10.35 -20.49
CA GLN A 141 -5.27 11.57 -19.94
C GLN A 141 -5.23 12.75 -20.93
N GLN A 142 -4.42 12.66 -22.00
CA GLN A 142 -4.21 13.72 -22.98
C GLN A 142 -5.10 13.63 -24.23
N THR A 143 -5.91 12.58 -24.39
CA THR A 143 -6.63 12.31 -25.65
C THR A 143 -8.06 12.86 -25.73
N VAL A 144 -8.54 13.61 -24.73
CA VAL A 144 -9.80 14.38 -24.82
C VAL A 144 -9.53 15.82 -24.41
N ALA A 145 -8.86 16.53 -25.30
CA ALA A 145 -8.99 17.96 -25.40
C ALA A 145 -9.86 18.24 -26.63
N GLU A 146 -11.18 18.29 -26.46
CA GLU A 146 -12.03 18.99 -27.41
C GLU A 146 -12.63 20.23 -26.76
N ALA A 147 -12.29 21.35 -27.40
CA ALA A 147 -13.00 22.62 -27.41
C ALA A 147 -13.12 23.39 -26.08
N ASP A 148 -12.02 24.00 -25.66
CA ASP A 148 -12.09 25.43 -25.33
C ASP A 148 -10.81 26.16 -25.77
N GLY A 149 -10.99 27.32 -26.37
CA GLY A 149 -10.00 28.04 -27.16
C GLY A 149 -8.79 28.49 -26.35
N SER A 150 -7.67 27.79 -26.50
CA SER A 150 -6.35 28.42 -26.66
C SER A 150 -5.39 27.37 -27.22
N VAL A 151 -5.04 27.52 -28.50
CA VAL A 151 -4.01 26.70 -29.15
C VAL A 151 -2.65 27.16 -28.62
N GLY A 152 -2.34 26.77 -27.39
CA GLY A 152 -0.97 26.64 -26.92
C GLY A 152 -0.56 25.21 -27.18
N VAL A 153 0.27 24.98 -28.20
CA VAL A 153 0.87 23.67 -28.45
C VAL A 153 1.61 23.30 -27.16
N LYS A 154 1.15 22.25 -26.45
CA LYS A 154 1.87 21.73 -25.29
C LYS A 154 3.13 21.04 -25.79
N VAL A 155 4.18 21.82 -26.04
CA VAL A 155 5.49 21.29 -26.37
C VAL A 155 5.99 20.54 -25.14
N ASN A 156 6.35 19.28 -25.32
CA ASN A 156 7.06 18.51 -24.31
C ASN A 156 8.29 19.31 -23.85
N ALA A 157 8.38 19.54 -22.54
CA ALA A 157 9.39 20.45 -21.96
C ALA A 157 10.82 20.06 -22.35
N GLN A 158 11.10 18.77 -22.48
CA GLN A 158 12.39 18.24 -22.92
C GLN A 158 12.71 18.58 -24.39
N ALA A 159 11.74 18.48 -25.31
CA ALA A 159 11.99 18.90 -26.70
C ALA A 159 12.09 20.41 -26.83
N ALA A 160 11.27 21.17 -26.09
CA ALA A 160 11.36 22.62 -26.08
C ALA A 160 12.75 23.08 -25.63
N THR A 161 13.31 22.42 -24.61
CA THR A 161 14.67 22.69 -24.12
C THR A 161 15.73 22.36 -25.18
N TRP A 162 15.59 21.22 -25.87
CA TRP A 162 16.50 20.84 -26.96
C TRP A 162 16.44 21.84 -28.13
N CYS A 163 15.24 22.24 -28.54
CA CYS A 163 15.01 23.20 -29.61
C CYS A 163 15.57 24.59 -29.27
N ALA A 164 15.39 25.05 -28.03
CA ALA A 164 15.94 26.32 -27.54
C ALA A 164 17.48 26.31 -27.51
N ALA A 165 18.10 25.17 -27.20
CA ALA A 165 19.55 25.02 -27.25
C ALA A 165 20.08 24.98 -28.70
N ARG A 166 19.32 24.37 -29.62
CA ARG A 166 19.73 24.20 -31.02
C ARG A 166 19.52 25.45 -31.88
N TYR A 167 18.41 26.15 -31.67
CA TYR A 167 17.98 27.30 -32.48
C TYR A 167 17.81 28.54 -31.62
N ARG A 168 18.65 29.56 -31.87
CA ARG A 168 18.66 30.80 -31.08
C ARG A 168 17.37 31.64 -31.21
N SER A 169 16.61 31.43 -32.28
CA SER A 169 15.35 32.13 -32.58
C SER A 169 14.12 31.33 -32.16
N TYR A 170 14.29 30.25 -31.38
CA TYR A 170 13.20 29.37 -30.98
C TYR A 170 12.17 30.07 -30.08
N ARG A 171 10.90 29.75 -30.30
CA ARG A 171 9.74 30.21 -29.51
C ARG A 171 9.03 29.01 -28.89
N PRO A 172 8.93 28.93 -27.55
CA PRO A 172 8.24 27.84 -26.88
C PRO A 172 6.72 27.89 -27.06
N GLU A 173 6.14 29.09 -27.26
CA GLU A 173 4.69 29.27 -27.40
C GLU A 173 4.06 28.57 -28.61
N ASP A 174 4.80 28.47 -29.72
CA ASP A 174 4.33 27.93 -31.00
C ASP A 174 5.21 26.80 -31.55
N ASN A 175 6.17 26.32 -30.75
CA ASN A 175 7.20 25.35 -31.14
C ASN A 175 7.94 25.70 -32.44
N SER A 176 8.12 27.00 -32.74
CA SER A 176 8.69 27.44 -34.02
C SER A 176 10.07 28.07 -33.85
N TYR A 177 10.94 27.85 -34.83
CA TYR A 177 12.21 28.57 -34.96
C TYR A 177 12.30 29.24 -36.33
N GLN A 178 13.09 30.29 -36.43
CA GLN A 178 13.34 30.98 -37.69
C GLN A 178 14.72 30.58 -38.24
N PRO A 179 14.78 29.91 -39.40
CA PRO A 179 16.03 29.69 -40.14
C PRO A 179 16.66 31.03 -40.56
N ARG A 180 17.93 31.02 -40.96
CA ARG A 180 18.61 32.25 -41.44
C ARG A 180 17.90 32.85 -42.66
N ASP A 181 17.35 31.99 -43.51
CA ASP A 181 16.62 32.38 -44.71
C ASP A 181 15.24 31.70 -44.71
N GLY A 182 14.17 32.50 -44.69
CA GLY A 182 12.79 32.03 -44.87
C GLY A 182 11.85 32.14 -43.66
N PRO A 183 10.62 31.62 -43.79
CA PRO A 183 9.60 31.68 -42.74
C PRO A 183 9.91 30.75 -41.56
N ARG A 184 9.21 30.96 -40.44
CA ARG A 184 9.36 30.11 -39.24
C ARG A 184 8.94 28.67 -39.56
N ARG A 185 9.68 27.71 -39.00
CA ARG A 185 9.44 26.27 -39.15
C ARG A 185 9.22 25.66 -37.78
N THR A 186 8.37 24.64 -37.70
CA THR A 186 8.17 23.86 -36.49
C THR A 186 9.44 23.08 -36.15
N CYS A 187 9.83 23.10 -34.88
CA CYS A 187 10.97 22.33 -34.40
C CYS A 187 10.56 20.86 -34.20
N GLU A 188 11.32 19.96 -34.82
CA GLU A 188 11.19 18.52 -34.63
C GLU A 188 12.40 18.05 -33.83
N ALA A 189 12.24 17.94 -32.52
CA ALA A 189 13.30 17.42 -31.66
C ALA A 189 13.34 15.89 -31.76
N PRO A 190 14.52 15.28 -31.85
CA PRO A 190 14.64 13.85 -31.62
C PRO A 190 14.19 13.58 -30.18
N VAL A 191 13.17 12.74 -30.01
CA VAL A 191 12.70 12.32 -28.68
C VAL A 191 13.79 11.45 -28.07
N ILE A 192 14.74 12.06 -27.37
CA ILE A 192 15.70 11.32 -26.57
C ILE A 192 14.94 10.92 -25.30
N ILE A 193 14.25 9.78 -25.35
CA ILE A 193 13.73 9.11 -24.15
C ILE A 193 14.97 8.68 -23.38
N ALA A 194 15.37 9.47 -22.39
CA ALA A 194 16.32 9.01 -21.39
C ALA A 194 15.60 7.96 -20.53
N THR A 195 15.60 6.70 -20.98
CA THR A 195 15.40 5.55 -20.10
C THR A 195 16.62 5.47 -19.19
N ASN A 196 16.51 6.07 -18.00
CA ASN A 196 17.43 5.77 -16.92
C ASN A 196 17.13 4.34 -16.45
N ASN A 197 18.06 3.43 -16.74
CA ASN A 197 18.23 2.18 -16.00
C ASN A 197 18.83 2.47 -14.63
#